data_AF-A0A3C0ISK6-F1
#
_entry.id   AF-A0A3C0ISK6-F1
#
_cell.length_a   1.000
_cell.length_b   1.000
_cell.length_c   1.000
_cell.angle_alpha   90.00
_cell.angle_beta   90.00
_cell.angle_gamma   90.00
#
_symmetry.space_group_name_H-M   'P 1'
#
loop_
_entity.id
_entity.type
_entity.pdbx_description
1 polymer ?
#
loop_
_entity_poly.entity_id
_entity_poly.type
_entity_poly.pdbx_seq_one_letter_code
_entity_poly.pdbx_strand_id
1 'polypeptide(L)'
;KEEKRQRVDNQPYGSIITEILKRAFRQNSYRWAPIGSMDHLNQAQLSEFIAFYKKYYVPNNCVLSIAGDFDVAKTKELIAAYFGAIPKGGNIPRPDMTEPALG
;
A
#
# COMPACT_ATOMS: atom_id res chain seq x y z
N LYS A 1 12.03 -11.40 1.68
CA LYS A 1 12.95 -11.85 2.77
C LYS A 1 14.36 -11.28 2.56
N GLU A 2 14.95 -11.42 1.36
CA GLU A 2 16.28 -10.88 1.05
C GLU A 2 16.33 -9.34 1.03
N GLU A 3 15.31 -8.67 0.49
CA GLU A 3 15.24 -7.20 0.46
C GLU A 3 15.32 -6.58 1.86
N LYS A 4 14.66 -7.16 2.87
CA LYS A 4 14.71 -6.66 4.25
C LYS A 4 16.10 -6.77 4.84
N ARG A 5 16.76 -7.90 4.63
CA ARG A 5 18.12 -8.11 5.11
C ARG A 5 19.09 -7.10 4.51
N GLN A 6 18.99 -6.85 3.20
CA GLN A 6 19.91 -5.94 2.52
C GLN A 6 19.61 -4.46 2.78
N ARG A 7 18.33 -4.05 2.82
CA ARG A 7 17.96 -2.63 2.90
C ARG A 7 17.74 -2.12 4.32
N VAL A 8 17.57 -3.01 5.31
CA VAL A 8 17.21 -2.63 6.68
C VAL A 8 18.18 -3.23 7.70
N ASP A 9 18.35 -4.55 7.70
CA ASP A 9 19.06 -5.22 8.81
C ASP A 9 20.59 -5.09 8.71
N ASN A 10 21.16 -5.11 7.50
CA ASN A 10 22.61 -4.99 7.26
C ASN A 10 23.09 -3.56 6.99
N GLN A 11 22.26 -2.54 7.20
CA GLN A 11 22.66 -1.13 7.03
C GLN A 11 22.83 -0.44 8.39
N PRO A 12 23.96 0.27 8.63
CA PRO A 12 24.08 1.15 9.78
C PRO A 12 22.89 2.11 9.84
N TYR A 13 22.23 2.18 11.00
CA TYR A 13 21.03 3.00 11.24
C TYR A 13 19.77 2.63 10.44
N GLY A 14 19.75 1.53 9.68
CA GLY A 14 18.59 1.11 8.88
C GLY A 14 17.32 0.86 9.71
N SER A 15 17.47 0.58 11.01
CA SER A 15 16.36 0.38 11.93
C SER A 15 15.77 1.66 12.55
N ILE A 16 16.45 2.82 12.44
CA ILE A 16 16.04 4.06 13.13
C ILE A 16 14.60 4.45 12.79
N ILE A 17 14.23 4.46 11.51
CA ILE A 17 12.88 4.85 11.09
C ILE A 17 11.83 3.87 11.65
N THR A 18 12.11 2.57 11.60
CA THR A 18 11.22 1.54 12.16
C THR A 18 11.01 1.74 13.65
N GLU A 19 12.09 2.02 14.40
CA GLU A 19 12.03 2.20 15.85
C GLU A 19 11.38 3.53 16.26
N ILE A 20 11.56 4.61 15.48
CA ILE A 20 10.85 5.89 15.67
C ILE A 20 9.34 5.68 15.46
N LEU A 21 8.93 5.13 14.32
CA LEU A 21 7.52 4.94 13.99
C LEU A 21 6.82 4.06 15.02
N LYS A 22 7.48 2.98 15.47
CA LYS A 22 6.97 2.07 16.51
C LYS A 22 6.72 2.76 17.85
N ARG A 23 7.47 3.81 18.18
CA ARG A 23 7.34 4.58 19.43
C ARG A 23 6.43 5.80 19.29
N ALA A 24 6.41 6.41 18.11
CA ALA A 24 5.60 7.59 17.81
C ALA A 24 4.11 7.24 17.69
N PHE A 25 3.77 6.05 17.19
CA PHE A 25 2.39 5.60 16.99
C PHE A 25 2.08 4.42 17.90
N ARG A 26 1.11 4.60 18.81
CA ARG A 26 0.62 3.59 19.74
C ARG A 26 -0.46 2.72 19.10
N GLN A 27 -1.40 3.33 18.38
CA GLN A 27 -2.57 2.63 17.83
C GLN A 27 -2.60 2.63 16.30
N ASN A 28 -2.19 3.74 15.67
CA ASN A 28 -2.23 3.88 14.22
C ASN A 28 -1.30 2.87 13.51
N SER A 29 -1.74 2.35 12.37
CA SER A 29 -0.98 1.42 11.52
C SER A 29 0.37 1.98 11.04
N TYR A 30 0.59 3.30 11.08
CA TYR A 30 1.89 3.93 10.82
C TYR A 30 3.01 3.49 11.77
N ARG A 31 2.67 2.80 12.88
CA ARG A 31 3.64 2.13 13.75
C ARG A 31 4.41 0.99 13.07
N TRP A 32 3.93 0.49 11.92
CA TRP A 32 4.55 -0.62 11.18
C TRP A 32 5.37 -0.11 9.99
N ALA A 33 6.56 -0.67 9.81
CA ALA A 33 7.34 -0.44 8.61
C ALA A 33 6.69 -1.17 7.41
N PRO A 34 6.63 -0.55 6.21
CA PRO A 34 6.01 -1.14 5.02
C PRO A 34 6.56 -2.51 4.63
N ILE A 35 7.83 -2.79 4.96
CA ILE A 35 8.51 -4.05 4.64
C ILE A 35 8.03 -5.26 5.45
N GLY A 36 7.26 -5.02 6.52
CA GLY A 36 6.70 -6.05 7.38
C GLY A 36 7.70 -6.73 8.33
N SER A 37 7.19 -7.70 9.10
CA SER A 37 7.99 -8.55 10.00
C SER A 37 8.45 -9.82 9.28
N MET A 38 9.56 -10.41 9.74
CA MET A 38 10.02 -11.68 9.17
C MET A 38 9.02 -12.80 9.42
N ASP A 39 8.31 -12.76 10.55
CA ASP A 39 7.29 -13.75 10.90
C ASP A 39 6.08 -13.69 9.97
N HIS A 40 5.58 -12.50 9.66
CA HIS A 40 4.49 -12.35 8.67
C HIS A 40 4.94 -12.78 7.28
N LEU A 41 6.18 -12.46 6.88
CA LEU A 41 6.74 -12.93 5.60
C LEU A 41 6.93 -14.45 5.54
N ASN A 42 7.06 -15.13 6.68
CA ASN A 42 7.18 -16.59 6.75
C ASN A 42 5.82 -17.27 6.72
N GLN A 43 4.76 -16.62 7.24
CA GLN A 43 3.42 -17.20 7.38
C GLN A 43 2.48 -16.86 6.21
N ALA A 44 2.81 -15.86 5.40
CA ALA A 44 1.94 -15.36 4.34
C ALA A 44 1.56 -16.45 3.33
N GLN A 45 0.26 -16.59 3.07
CA GLN A 45 -0.32 -17.56 2.15
C GLN A 45 -0.75 -16.89 0.84
N LEU A 46 -0.67 -17.62 -0.28
CA LEU A 46 -1.10 -17.13 -1.60
C LEU A 46 -2.56 -16.63 -1.59
N SER A 47 -3.44 -17.33 -0.86
CA SER A 47 -4.84 -16.97 -0.71
C SER A 47 -5.05 -15.58 -0.10
N GLU A 48 -4.20 -15.18 0.85
CA GLU A 48 -4.27 -13.86 1.49
C GLU A 48 -3.90 -12.75 0.51
N PHE A 49 -2.88 -12.98 -0.33
CA PHE A 49 -2.50 -12.03 -1.39
C PHE A 49 -3.60 -11.88 -2.45
N ILE A 50 -4.21 -13.00 -2.88
CA ILE A 50 -5.34 -12.97 -3.82
C ILE A 50 -6.53 -12.24 -3.20
N ALA A 51 -6.84 -12.49 -1.94
CA ALA A 51 -7.91 -11.80 -1.22
C ALA A 51 -7.62 -10.29 -1.10
N PHE A 52 -6.38 -9.92 -0.77
CA PHE A 52 -5.95 -8.52 -0.71
C PHE A 52 -6.08 -7.83 -2.07
N TYR A 53 -5.60 -8.45 -3.14
CA TYR A 53 -5.71 -7.94 -4.52
C TYR A 53 -7.19 -7.71 -4.87
N LYS A 54 -8.03 -8.73 -4.74
CA LYS A 54 -9.47 -8.62 -5.04
C LYS A 54 -10.18 -7.54 -4.22
N LYS A 55 -9.73 -7.30 -2.98
CA LYS A 55 -10.32 -6.32 -2.09
C LYS A 55 -9.90 -4.89 -2.41
N TYR A 56 -8.61 -4.63 -2.68
CA TYR A 56 -8.08 -3.27 -2.73
C TYR A 56 -7.72 -2.77 -4.14
N TYR A 57 -7.46 -3.66 -5.11
CA TYR A 57 -7.12 -3.31 -6.49
C TYR A 57 -8.38 -3.19 -7.35
N VAL A 58 -9.15 -2.13 -7.11
CA VAL A 58 -10.43 -1.88 -7.79
C VAL A 58 -10.51 -0.44 -8.31
N PRO A 59 -11.28 -0.17 -9.39
CA PRO A 59 -11.29 1.16 -10.04
C PRO A 59 -11.68 2.30 -9.10
N ASN A 60 -12.63 2.09 -8.19
CA ASN A 60 -13.07 3.08 -7.19
C ASN A 60 -12.08 3.29 -6.02
N ASN A 61 -10.91 2.65 -6.07
CA ASN A 61 -9.80 2.84 -5.13
C ASN A 61 -8.48 3.16 -5.85
N CYS A 62 -8.55 3.55 -7.13
CA CYS A 62 -7.40 3.82 -7.98
C CYS A 62 -7.47 5.23 -8.56
N VAL A 63 -6.30 5.81 -8.86
CA VAL A 63 -6.16 7.08 -9.58
C VAL A 63 -5.20 6.87 -10.74
N LEU A 64 -5.63 7.25 -11.95
CA LEU A 64 -4.78 7.29 -13.14
C LEU A 64 -4.32 8.73 -13.38
N SER A 65 -3.01 8.95 -13.38
CA SER A 65 -2.40 10.24 -13.70
C SER A 65 -1.62 10.12 -15.01
N ILE A 66 -1.86 11.03 -15.95
CA ILE A 66 -1.21 11.08 -17.26
C ILE A 66 -0.69 12.50 -17.46
N ALA A 67 0.59 12.65 -17.77
CA ALA A 67 1.24 13.92 -18.01
C ALA A 67 2.17 13.82 -19.22
N GLY A 68 2.15 14.84 -20.08
CA GLY A 68 2.91 14.89 -21.32
C GLY A 68 2.16 15.63 -22.42
N ASP A 69 2.65 15.51 -23.65
CA ASP A 69 1.99 16.01 -24.86
C ASP A 69 1.06 14.93 -25.43
N PHE A 70 -0.25 15.10 -25.27
CA PHE A 70 -1.25 14.14 -25.74
C PHE A 70 -2.57 14.81 -26.06
N ASP A 71 -3.34 14.18 -26.95
CA ASP A 71 -4.72 14.56 -27.22
C ASP A 71 -5.65 14.03 -26.11
N VAL A 72 -6.33 14.94 -25.42
CA VAL A 72 -7.21 14.61 -24.29
C VAL A 72 -8.42 13.77 -24.72
N ALA A 73 -9.02 14.05 -25.89
CA ALA A 73 -10.20 13.33 -26.36
C ALA A 73 -9.83 11.88 -26.69
N LYS A 74 -8.77 11.69 -27.47
CA LYS A 74 -8.24 10.35 -27.80
C LYS A 74 -7.81 9.59 -26.56
N THR A 75 -7.13 10.24 -25.61
CA THR A 75 -6.73 9.59 -24.36
C THR A 75 -7.93 9.14 -23.54
N LYS A 76 -9.02 9.93 -23.47
CA LYS A 76 -10.24 9.52 -22.77
C LYS A 76 -10.92 8.31 -23.43
N GLU A 77 -10.94 8.24 -24.75
CA GLU A 77 -11.45 7.07 -25.48
C GLU A 77 -10.65 5.81 -25.15
N LEU A 78 -9.31 5.90 -25.12
CA LEU A 78 -8.45 4.79 -24.74
C LEU A 78 -8.68 4.38 -23.29
N ILE A 79 -8.79 5.34 -22.36
CA ILE A 79 -9.09 5.03 -20.95
C ILE A 79 -10.42 4.27 -20.83
N ALA A 80 -11.46 4.71 -21.54
CA ALA A 80 -12.74 4.01 -21.56
C ALA A 80 -12.62 2.60 -22.18
N ALA A 81 -11.86 2.45 -23.28
CA ALA A 81 -11.66 1.17 -23.94
C ALA A 81 -10.91 0.15 -23.06
N TYR A 82 -9.88 0.58 -22.33
CA TYR A 82 -9.06 -0.32 -21.52
C TYR A 82 -9.60 -0.56 -20.11
N PHE A 83 -10.18 0.46 -19.47
CA PHE A 83 -10.59 0.39 -18.07
C PHE A 83 -12.10 0.42 -17.86
N GLY A 84 -12.88 0.83 -18.86
CA GLY A 84 -14.33 1.02 -18.72
C GLY A 84 -15.12 -0.26 -18.45
N ALA A 85 -14.60 -1.41 -18.89
CA ALA A 85 -15.23 -2.71 -18.64
C ALA A 85 -14.93 -3.27 -17.22
N ILE A 86 -14.00 -2.67 -16.48
CA ILE A 86 -13.63 -3.17 -15.15
C ILE A 86 -14.72 -2.78 -14.15
N PRO A 87 -15.36 -3.75 -13.47
CA PRO A 87 -16.44 -3.45 -12.56
C PRO A 87 -15.95 -2.66 -11.35
N LYS A 88 -16.86 -1.84 -10.79
CA LYS A 88 -16.63 -1.20 -9.50
C LYS A 88 -16.42 -2.26 -8.42
N GLY A 89 -15.41 -2.07 -7.58
CA GLY A 89 -15.17 -2.91 -6.41
C GLY A 89 -16.14 -2.65 -5.26
N GLY A 90 -16.06 -3.51 -4.26
CA GLY A 90 -16.83 -3.36 -3.02
C GLY A 90 -16.42 -2.16 -2.16
N ASN A 91 -17.02 -2.06 -0.98
CA ASN A 91 -16.65 -1.05 0.01
C ASN A 91 -15.20 -1.29 0.50
N ILE A 92 -14.39 -0.24 0.46
CA ILE A 92 -12.99 -0.29 0.88
C ILE A 92 -12.89 0.19 2.32
N PRO A 93 -12.47 -0.66 3.27
CA PRO A 93 -12.28 -0.21 4.63
C PRO A 93 -11.18 0.84 4.68
N ARG A 94 -11.48 1.97 5.32
CA ARG A 94 -10.49 2.99 5.65
C ARG A 94 -10.00 2.74 7.08
N PRO A 95 -8.69 2.74 7.33
CA PRO A 95 -8.17 2.58 8.68
C PRO A 95 -8.59 3.77 9.54
N ASP A 96 -8.83 3.51 10.82
CA ASP A 96 -8.95 4.59 11.79
C ASP A 96 -7.59 5.27 11.95
N MET A 97 -7.58 6.59 11.82
CA MET A 97 -6.37 7.41 11.89
C MET A 97 -6.24 8.16 13.22
N THR A 98 -7.17 7.95 14.16
CA THR A 98 -7.10 8.56 15.49
C THR A 98 -5.88 8.03 16.25
N GLU A 99 -5.13 8.95 16.85
CA GLU A 99 -3.94 8.64 17.64
C GLU A 99 -4.03 9.44 18.95
N PRO A 100 -3.88 8.80 20.12
CA PRO A 100 -3.84 9.51 21.39
C PRO A 100 -2.65 10.47 21.44
N ALA A 101 -2.80 11.57 22.19
CA ALA A 101 -1.71 12.49 22.44
C ALA A 101 -0.50 11.75 23.03
N LEU A 102 0.69 12.10 22.54
CA LEU A 102 1.94 11.78 23.21
C LEU A 102 1.94 12.65 24.47
N GLY A 103 1.67 12.01 25.62
CA GLY A 103 1.53 12.69 26.91
C GLY A 103 2.71 13.55 27.30
#